data_AF-A0A537HPY6-F1
#
_entry.id   AF-A0A537HPY6-F1
#
_cell.length_a   1.000
_cell.length_b   1.000
_cell.length_c   1.000
_cell.angle_alpha   90.00
_cell.angle_beta   90.00
_cell.angle_gamma   90.00
#
_symmetry.space_group_name_H-M   'P 1'
#
loop_
_entity.id
_entity.type
_entity.pdbx_description
1 polymer ?
#
loop_
_entity_poly.entity_id
_entity_poly.type
_entity_poly.pdbx_seq_one_letter_code
_entity_poly.pdbx_strand_id
1 'polypeptide(L)'
;MAFNPGNGRIYLANFGMGKVSVISDTTNNIVATIAVGNNPFGAFYDPLNQKVYISDYTSAMLSKIDPATNTVIANLSAGNGPWNIALDTANGLLYITNLGSNTVTAISP
;
A
#
# COMPACT_ATOMS: atom_id res chain seq x y z
N MET A 1 5.30 2.33 -5.82
CA MET A 1 4.10 2.99 -6.40
C MET A 1 3.12 1.93 -6.84
N ALA A 2 1.82 2.24 -6.84
CA ALA A 2 0.77 1.37 -7.37
C ALA A 2 -0.11 2.16 -8.35
N PHE A 3 -0.59 1.50 -9.41
CA PHE A 3 -1.56 2.08 -10.33
C PHE A 3 -2.91 1.40 -10.16
N ASN A 4 -3.96 2.19 -9.95
CA ASN A 4 -5.34 1.73 -9.98
C ASN A 4 -5.95 2.08 -11.36
N PRO A 5 -6.08 1.11 -12.28
CA PRO A 5 -6.66 1.34 -13.59
C PRO A 5 -8.15 1.67 -13.55
N GLY A 6 -8.87 1.32 -12.48
CA GLY A 6 -10.31 1.58 -12.34
C GLY A 6 -10.65 3.06 -12.16
N ASN A 7 -9.70 3.89 -11.71
CA ASN A 7 -9.92 5.33 -11.51
C ASN A 7 -8.80 6.22 -12.07
N GLY A 8 -7.83 5.65 -12.80
CA GLY A 8 -6.70 6.39 -13.38
C GLY A 8 -5.80 7.05 -12.34
N ARG A 9 -5.62 6.41 -11.17
CA ARG A 9 -4.82 6.98 -10.07
C ARG A 9 -3.55 6.19 -9.79
N ILE A 10 -2.45 6.93 -9.60
CA ILE A 10 -1.18 6.41 -9.14
C ILE A 10 -1.03 6.76 -7.66
N TYR A 11 -0.79 5.75 -6.82
CA TYR A 11 -0.52 5.89 -5.41
C TYR A 11 0.99 5.79 -5.18
N LEU A 12 1.61 6.90 -4.81
CA LEU A 12 3.03 7.03 -4.59
C LEU A 12 3.32 7.16 -3.09
N ALA A 13 3.96 6.16 -2.50
CA ALA A 13 4.46 6.22 -1.13
C ALA A 13 5.61 7.24 -1.03
N ASN A 14 5.46 8.23 -0.15
CA ASN A 14 6.47 9.25 0.08
C ASN A 14 7.32 8.84 1.29
N PHE A 15 8.42 8.13 1.02
CA PHE A 15 9.29 7.60 2.07
C PHE A 15 9.79 8.70 3.02
N GLY A 16 9.68 8.44 4.33
CA GLY A 16 10.06 9.38 5.39
C GLY A 16 9.11 10.56 5.62
N MET A 17 8.02 10.68 4.85
CA MET A 17 7.03 11.76 5.00
C MET A 17 5.73 11.33 5.66
N GLY A 18 5.55 10.03 5.92
CA GLY A 18 4.33 9.47 6.49
C GLY A 18 3.06 9.60 5.63
N LYS A 19 3.24 9.83 4.32
CA LYS A 19 2.15 10.15 3.40
C LYS A 19 2.24 9.37 2.09
N VAL A 20 1.10 9.27 1.41
CA VAL A 20 0.98 8.83 0.02
C VAL A 20 0.42 9.98 -0.81
N SER A 21 1.04 10.25 -1.95
CA SER A 21 0.51 11.14 -2.97
C SER A 21 -0.38 10.34 -3.92
N VAL A 22 -1.58 10.83 -4.21
CA VAL A 22 -2.47 10.27 -5.23
C VAL A 22 -2.38 11.16 -6.45
N ILE A 23 -1.92 10.61 -7.57
CA ILE A 23 -1.61 11.33 -8.81
C ILE A 23 -2.60 10.91 -9.90
N SER A 24 -3.09 11.86 -10.68
CA SER A 24 -3.86 11.61 -11.91
C SER A 24 -2.96 11.11 -13.03
N ASP A 25 -3.29 9.99 -13.67
CA ASP A 25 -2.56 9.51 -14.85
C ASP A 25 -2.74 10.41 -16.09
N THR A 26 -3.87 11.12 -16.17
CA THR A 26 -4.19 12.04 -17.28
C THR A 26 -3.57 13.41 -17.16
N THR A 27 -3.42 13.94 -15.93
CA THR A 27 -2.95 15.31 -15.71
C THR A 27 -1.59 15.39 -15.04
N ASN A 28 -1.06 14.26 -14.55
CA ASN A 28 0.16 14.17 -13.75
C ASN A 28 0.18 15.03 -12.47
N ASN A 29 -0.98 15.55 -12.06
CA ASN A 29 -1.11 16.36 -10.85
C ASN A 29 -1.47 15.49 -9.65
N ILE A 30 -1.00 15.91 -8.46
CA ILE A 30 -1.46 15.36 -7.18
C ILE A 30 -2.90 15.82 -6.96
N VAL A 31 -3.81 14.87 -6.79
CA VAL A 31 -5.24 15.11 -6.54
C VAL A 31 -5.66 14.84 -5.10
N ALA A 32 -4.84 14.12 -4.34
CA ALA A 32 -5.03 13.90 -2.91
C ALA A 32 -3.72 13.52 -2.22
N THR A 33 -3.70 13.66 -0.90
CA THR A 33 -2.62 13.13 -0.04
C THR A 33 -3.23 12.37 1.12
N ILE A 34 -2.69 11.20 1.44
CA ILE A 34 -3.23 10.28 2.45
C ILE A 34 -2.16 10.06 3.52
N ALA A 35 -2.50 10.17 4.81
CA ALA A 35 -1.61 9.79 5.91
C ALA A 35 -1.68 8.27 6.15
N VAL A 36 -0.53 7.59 6.24
CA VAL A 36 -0.45 6.10 6.17
C VAL A 36 0.59 5.47 7.11
N GLY A 37 1.24 6.25 7.97
CA GLY A 37 2.31 5.76 8.84
C GLY A 37 3.49 6.75 8.89
N ASN A 38 4.69 6.27 9.19
CA ASN A 38 5.89 7.11 9.30
C ASN A 38 6.81 6.98 8.07
N ASN A 39 7.10 5.75 7.64
CA ASN A 39 8.01 5.46 6.55
C ASN A 39 7.34 4.55 5.50
N PRO A 40 6.30 5.05 4.80
CA PRO A 40 5.67 4.27 3.75
C PRO A 40 6.67 3.96 2.63
N PHE A 41 6.69 2.71 2.15
CA PHE A 41 7.68 2.25 1.19
C PHE A 41 7.04 1.53 -0.01
N GLY A 42 6.57 0.30 0.20
CA GLY A 42 5.89 -0.49 -0.81
C GLY A 42 4.47 0.02 -1.02
N ALA A 43 4.01 -0.04 -2.26
CA ALA A 43 2.63 0.26 -2.60
C ALA A 43 2.13 -0.81 -3.59
N PHE A 44 0.97 -1.37 -3.32
CA PHE A 44 0.35 -2.40 -4.14
C PHE A 44 -1.14 -2.12 -4.32
N TYR A 45 -1.66 -2.33 -5.52
CA TYR A 45 -3.10 -2.31 -5.79
C TYR A 45 -3.58 -3.75 -5.94
N ASP A 46 -4.54 -4.14 -5.10
CA ASP A 46 -5.22 -5.43 -5.20
C ASP A 46 -6.41 -5.30 -6.17
N PRO A 47 -6.33 -5.90 -7.38
CA PRO A 47 -7.41 -5.84 -8.35
C PRO A 47 -8.62 -6.69 -7.96
N LEU A 48 -8.49 -7.66 -7.03
CA LEU A 48 -9.60 -8.52 -6.61
C LEU A 48 -10.54 -7.77 -5.66
N ASN A 49 -9.98 -7.06 -4.69
CA ASN A 49 -10.76 -6.32 -3.68
C ASN A 49 -10.83 -4.81 -3.94
N GLN A 50 -10.14 -4.33 -4.99
CA GLN A 50 -10.06 -2.92 -5.38
C GLN A 50 -9.54 -2.01 -4.26
N LYS A 51 -8.52 -2.48 -3.52
CA LYS A 51 -7.90 -1.73 -2.41
C LYS A 51 -6.43 -1.48 -2.69
N VAL A 52 -5.88 -0.43 -2.07
CA VAL A 52 -4.45 -0.12 -2.12
C VAL A 52 -3.82 -0.42 -0.77
N TYR A 53 -2.67 -1.08 -0.79
CA TYR A 53 -1.91 -1.43 0.41
C TYR A 53 -0.58 -0.72 0.38
N ILE A 54 -0.22 -0.11 1.51
CA ILE A 54 1.03 0.61 1.68
C ILE A 54 1.78 -0.01 2.85
N SER A 55 2.98 -0.54 2.62
CA SER A 55 3.83 -1.01 3.71
C SER A 55 4.52 0.17 4.39
N ASP A 56 4.58 0.14 5.71
CA ASP A 56 5.34 1.10 6.50
C ASP A 56 6.54 0.42 7.15
N TYR A 57 7.71 0.76 6.63
CA TYR A 57 8.98 0.12 6.97
C TYR A 57 9.28 0.16 8.48
N THR A 58 8.85 1.19 9.21
CA THR A 58 9.20 1.34 10.63
C THR A 58 8.13 0.86 11.60
N SER A 59 6.88 0.65 11.17
CA SER A 59 5.76 0.33 12.08
C SER A 59 5.33 -1.12 12.11
N ALA A 60 5.94 -2.01 11.31
CA ALA A 60 5.52 -3.41 11.15
C ALA A 60 4.05 -3.57 10.72
N MET A 61 3.51 -2.56 10.05
CA MET A 61 2.12 -2.49 9.61
C MET A 61 2.01 -2.20 8.11
N LEU A 62 0.85 -2.52 7.55
CA LEU A 62 0.37 -2.05 6.26
C LEU A 62 -0.86 -1.16 6.45
N SER A 63 -0.92 -0.03 5.76
CA SER A 63 -2.15 0.74 5.60
C SER A 63 -2.98 0.19 4.43
N LYS A 64 -4.22 -0.22 4.68
CA LYS A 64 -5.23 -0.56 3.66
C LYS A 64 -6.05 0.70 3.35
N ILE A 65 -6.04 1.12 2.10
CA ILE A 65 -6.66 2.35 1.61
C ILE A 65 -7.85 2.00 0.71
N ASP A 66 -8.94 2.75 0.87
CA ASP A 66 -10.04 2.78 -0.07
C ASP A 66 -9.77 3.83 -1.18
N PRO A 67 -9.59 3.42 -2.45
CA PRO A 67 -9.35 4.34 -3.56
C PRO A 67 -10.53 5.25 -3.89
N ALA A 68 -11.76 4.91 -3.49
CA ALA A 68 -12.95 5.71 -3.77
C ALA A 68 -13.00 6.97 -2.91
N THR A 69 -12.53 6.87 -1.66
CA THR A 69 -12.54 7.96 -0.67
C THR A 69 -11.15 8.51 -0.37
N ASN A 70 -10.09 7.83 -0.83
CA ASN A 70 -8.70 8.12 -0.50
C ASN A 70 -8.44 8.16 1.01
N THR A 71 -9.01 7.19 1.75
CA THR A 71 -8.87 7.08 3.20
C THR A 71 -8.28 5.74 3.59
N VAL A 72 -7.47 5.72 4.66
CA VAL A 72 -7.08 4.46 5.33
C VAL A 72 -8.32 3.88 6.01
N ILE A 73 -8.65 2.63 5.70
CA ILE A 73 -9.80 1.90 6.24
C ILE A 73 -9.40 0.79 7.21
N ALA A 74 -8.14 0.36 7.19
CA ALA A 74 -7.59 -0.58 8.16
C ALA A 74 -6.06 -0.48 8.23
N ASN A 75 -5.50 -0.88 9.35
CA ASN A 75 -4.07 -1.20 9.48
C ASN A 75 -3.94 -2.69 9.73
N LEU A 76 -3.07 -3.34 8.97
CA LEU A 76 -2.86 -4.79 9.01
C LEU A 76 -1.45 -5.07 9.50
N SER A 77 -1.31 -6.00 10.44
CA SER A 77 0.00 -6.39 10.95
C SER A 77 0.80 -7.17 9.91
N ALA A 78 2.07 -6.84 9.80
CA ALA A 78 3.07 -7.56 9.04
C ALA A 78 4.22 -8.00 9.97
N GLY A 79 5.37 -8.37 9.41
CA GLY A 79 6.60 -8.55 10.18
C GLY A 79 7.40 -7.25 10.31
N ASN A 80 8.54 -7.30 11.00
CA ASN A 80 9.43 -6.14 11.15
C ASN A 80 10.05 -5.76 9.79
N GLY A 81 10.01 -4.47 9.45
CA GLY A 81 10.55 -3.94 8.21
C GLY A 81 9.78 -4.37 6.96
N PRO A 82 8.44 -4.23 6.91
CA PRO A 82 7.67 -4.65 5.74
C PRO A 82 8.09 -3.80 4.55
N TRP A 83 8.37 -4.45 3.42
CA TRP A 83 9.04 -3.83 2.28
C TRP A 83 8.16 -3.87 1.03
N ASN A 84 8.06 -5.02 0.37
CA ASN A 84 7.22 -5.19 -0.83
C ASN A 84 6.02 -6.09 -0.54
N ILE A 85 4.98 -5.95 -1.38
CA ILE A 85 3.71 -6.67 -1.28
C ILE A 85 3.43 -7.32 -2.64
N ALA A 86 3.03 -8.58 -2.65
CA ALA A 86 2.58 -9.30 -3.83
C ALA A 86 1.28 -10.06 -3.54
N LEU A 87 0.45 -10.27 -4.56
CA LEU A 87 -0.80 -11.02 -4.46
C LEU A 87 -0.66 -12.39 -5.11
N ASP A 88 -1.06 -13.42 -4.37
CA ASP A 88 -1.40 -14.72 -4.92
C ASP A 88 -2.89 -14.71 -5.28
N THR A 89 -3.19 -14.59 -6.57
CA THR A 89 -4.57 -14.51 -7.06
C THR A 89 -5.33 -15.83 -6.96
N ALA A 90 -4.64 -16.97 -6.86
CA ALA A 90 -5.28 -18.27 -6.74
C ALA A 90 -5.87 -18.47 -5.34
N ASN A 91 -5.18 -17.97 -4.31
CA ASN A 91 -5.58 -18.12 -2.90
C ASN A 91 -6.13 -16.82 -2.29
N GLY A 92 -6.03 -15.69 -2.99
CA GLY A 92 -6.45 -14.38 -2.50
C GLY A 92 -5.63 -13.91 -1.29
N LEU A 93 -4.33 -14.25 -1.23
CA LEU A 93 -3.44 -13.88 -0.14
C LEU A 93 -2.43 -12.82 -0.57
N LEU A 94 -2.18 -11.84 0.30
CA LEU A 94 -1.06 -10.91 0.15
C LEU A 94 0.16 -11.45 0.88
N TYR A 95 1.30 -11.45 0.19
CA TYR A 95 2.60 -11.81 0.73
C TYR A 95 3.47 -10.57 0.87
N ILE A 96 4.03 -10.39 2.07
CA ILE A 96 4.82 -9.22 2.45
C ILE A 96 6.21 -9.66 2.81
N THR A 97 7.23 -9.11 2.13
CA THR A 97 8.62 -9.32 2.53
C THR A 97 8.97 -8.44 3.72
N ASN A 98 9.51 -9.03 4.77
CA ASN A 98 9.86 -8.33 6.01
C ASN A 98 11.39 -8.26 6.13
N LEU A 99 11.98 -7.17 5.63
CA LEU A 99 13.43 -6.99 5.59
C LEU A 99 14.05 -6.99 6.98
N GLY A 100 13.39 -6.35 7.96
CA GLY A 100 13.90 -6.24 9.33
C GLY A 100 13.89 -7.54 10.12
N SER A 101 13.10 -8.54 9.69
CA SER A 101 13.00 -9.84 10.37
C SER A 101 13.44 -11.04 9.55
N ASN A 102 13.82 -10.87 8.29
CA ASN A 102 14.16 -11.97 7.36
C ASN A 102 13.02 -13.00 7.21
N THR A 103 11.77 -12.53 7.19
CA THR A 103 10.58 -13.38 7.05
C THR A 103 9.67 -12.93 5.91
N VAL A 104 8.68 -13.75 5.57
CA VAL A 104 7.53 -13.37 4.75
C VAL A 104 6.26 -13.56 5.57
N THR A 105 5.40 -12.54 5.59
CA THR A 105 4.06 -12.64 6.20
C THR A 105 3.03 -12.83 5.10
N ALA A 106 2.13 -13.81 5.27
CA ALA A 106 0.92 -13.92 4.45
C ALA A 106 -0.28 -13.35 5.23
N ILE A 107 -1.08 -12.51 4.60
CA ILE A 107 -2.30 -11.95 5.18
C ILE A 107 -3.47 -12.09 4.21
N SER A 108 -4.68 -12.12 4.77
CA SER A 108 -5.91 -11.96 3.99
C SER A 108 -6.18 -10.47 3.73
N PRO A 109 -6.54 -10.08 2.49
CA PRO A 109 -6.76 -8.70 2.06
C PRO A 109 -7.72 -7.86 2.92
#